data_AF-A0A421JJJ4-F1
#
_entry.id   AF-A0A421JJJ4-F1
#
_cell.length_a   1.000
_cell.length_b   1.000
_cell.length_c   1.000
_cell.angle_alpha   90.00
_cell.angle_beta   90.00
_cell.angle_gamma   90.00
#
_symmetry.space_group_name_H-M   'P 1'
#
loop_
_entity.id
_entity.type
_entity.pdbx_description
1 polymer ?
#
loop_
_entity_poly.entity_id
_entity_poly.type
_entity_poly.pdbx_seq_one_letter_code
_entity_poly.pdbx_strand_id
1 'polypeptide(L)'
;MVASGVWAKQIPLQECLQLKSLDKVPVSFGDELQRIGYDGNVKASYVENPLAAHFEIHIEQGPILENEQKKIGIVTGVQAFDWNLVTVKGRSSHSGTTPMNTRSDAILTAAKIITMAVETANKYQGLATVGTLQLEPGSVNVIPNIVKFSLDVRHVKDEILAEMMAEIKQSAATIAKENINSPQAKPLSVDFENITSSKAIKFNQTNIGTVKDAALQLFKSDEIREITSGAGHDSCFTSTRVPTSMIFIPSKDGISHSPEEYSSPEEVENGFKVFAKMNFIYSLFTLLFAVLVVASPVENDALQTQQGEFDLAKFFAELEASLEDPSVFKRDYAPLTAAFTALNQSGQGVQIAHAVYTNNLTQPALINTVENYINATTLTSILNYADNSGLAVDLVMVLFTNPKMFPGLISIIKTLHGNGVISLKKRGLIDGLIGGVIDGVNGILSSVQDQAIQTIVKLMNNVSNPEELYESLEKSGLFISVFEDIVTTPGGQSFAVNLVTEIIDDYIITWSSLIKAVNDSGIIGSVASKIATNSTNRSIILSWIFTNGINLIIQLIQAFF
;
A
#
# COMPACT_ATOMS: atom_id res chain seq x y z
N MET A 1 -17.89 2.79 -6.56
CA MET A 1 -17.74 2.19 -5.21
C MET A 1 -18.69 1.02 -4.93
N VAL A 2 -19.33 0.39 -5.93
CA VAL A 2 -20.30 -0.69 -5.65
C VAL A 2 -19.63 -1.96 -5.09
N ALA A 3 -18.42 -2.30 -5.57
CA ALA A 3 -17.68 -3.49 -5.15
C ALA A 3 -17.16 -3.39 -3.70
N SER A 4 -16.62 -2.24 -3.29
CA SER A 4 -16.25 -1.99 -1.89
C SER A 4 -17.48 -2.00 -0.97
N GLY A 5 -18.63 -1.54 -1.45
CA GLY A 5 -19.92 -1.68 -0.76
C GLY A 5 -20.36 -3.14 -0.56
N VAL A 6 -20.10 -4.02 -1.54
CA VAL A 6 -20.31 -5.47 -1.40
C VAL A 6 -19.36 -6.07 -0.35
N TRP A 7 -18.06 -5.77 -0.44
CA TRP A 7 -17.08 -6.22 0.55
C TRP A 7 -17.48 -5.80 1.96
N ALA A 8 -17.93 -4.55 2.13
CA ALA A 8 -18.42 -4.02 3.40
C ALA A 8 -19.81 -4.54 3.81
N LYS A 9 -20.44 -5.47 3.05
CA LYS A 9 -21.81 -5.96 3.26
C LYS A 9 -22.86 -4.85 3.40
N GLN A 10 -22.67 -3.73 2.70
CA GLN A 10 -23.65 -2.63 2.61
C GLN A 10 -24.47 -2.69 1.32
N ILE A 11 -23.94 -3.34 0.29
CA ILE A 11 -24.64 -3.63 -0.97
C ILE A 11 -24.70 -5.16 -1.13
N PRO A 12 -25.87 -5.75 -1.40
CA PRO A 12 -25.96 -7.18 -1.72
C PRO A 12 -25.16 -7.54 -2.97
N LEU A 13 -24.38 -8.63 -2.93
CA LEU A 13 -23.58 -9.10 -4.07
C LEU A 13 -24.43 -9.27 -5.35
N GLN A 14 -25.62 -9.86 -5.21
CA GLN A 14 -26.52 -10.09 -6.34
C GLN A 14 -26.98 -8.80 -7.01
N GLU A 15 -27.22 -7.75 -6.22
CA GLU A 15 -27.58 -6.44 -6.76
C GLU A 15 -26.43 -5.86 -7.59
N CYS A 16 -25.20 -5.90 -7.05
CA CYS A 16 -24.01 -5.46 -7.76
C CYS A 16 -23.80 -6.21 -9.08
N LEU A 17 -23.92 -7.55 -9.07
CA LEU A 17 -23.75 -8.38 -10.27
C LEU A 17 -24.82 -8.10 -11.35
N GLN A 18 -26.02 -7.69 -10.94
CA GLN A 18 -27.12 -7.40 -11.84
C GLN A 18 -27.12 -5.96 -12.40
N LEU A 19 -26.28 -5.06 -11.84
CA LEU A 19 -26.17 -3.69 -12.34
C LEU A 19 -25.88 -3.67 -13.84
N LYS A 20 -26.64 -2.85 -14.56
CA LYS A 20 -26.57 -2.75 -16.02
C LYS A 20 -25.76 -1.52 -16.43
N SER A 21 -24.92 -1.67 -17.45
CA SER A 21 -24.23 -0.54 -18.06
C SER A 21 -25.23 0.42 -18.73
N LEU A 22 -24.79 1.66 -18.95
CA LEU A 22 -25.57 2.68 -19.66
C LEU A 22 -25.36 2.63 -21.18
N ASP A 23 -24.77 1.55 -21.69
CA ASP A 23 -24.56 1.35 -23.11
C ASP A 23 -25.88 1.19 -23.86
N LYS A 24 -25.86 1.39 -25.18
CA LYS A 24 -27.03 1.16 -26.04
C LYS A 24 -27.59 -0.26 -25.92
N VAL A 25 -26.71 -1.22 -25.66
CA VAL A 25 -27.06 -2.60 -25.32
C VAL A 25 -26.52 -2.86 -23.91
N PRO A 26 -27.35 -2.74 -22.88
CA PRO A 26 -26.89 -2.89 -21.51
C PRO A 26 -26.36 -4.30 -21.22
N VAL A 27 -25.13 -4.40 -20.71
CA VAL A 27 -24.53 -5.64 -20.20
C VAL A 27 -24.53 -5.61 -18.66
N SER A 28 -24.58 -6.76 -17.99
CA SER A 28 -24.49 -6.78 -16.53
C SER A 28 -23.05 -6.76 -16.04
N PHE A 29 -22.86 -6.23 -14.82
CA PHE A 29 -21.56 -6.25 -14.15
C PHE A 29 -21.00 -7.67 -14.05
N GLY A 30 -21.83 -8.65 -13.68
CA GLY A 30 -21.42 -10.05 -13.56
C GLY A 30 -21.01 -10.69 -14.89
N ASP A 31 -21.78 -10.44 -15.96
CA ASP A 31 -21.42 -10.94 -17.30
C ASP A 31 -20.06 -10.40 -17.74
N GLU A 32 -19.78 -9.12 -17.47
CA GLU A 32 -18.51 -8.50 -17.82
C GLU A 32 -17.34 -9.05 -16.99
N LEU A 33 -17.51 -9.28 -15.68
CA LEU A 33 -16.50 -9.95 -14.86
C LEU A 33 -16.13 -11.33 -15.41
N GLN A 34 -17.13 -12.13 -15.81
CA GLN A 34 -16.91 -13.43 -16.43
C GLN A 34 -16.20 -13.30 -17.78
N ARG A 35 -16.64 -12.37 -18.62
CA ARG A 35 -16.05 -12.12 -19.94
C ARG A 35 -14.57 -11.77 -19.87
N ILE A 36 -14.14 -10.99 -18.87
CA ILE A 36 -12.75 -10.58 -18.69
C ILE A 36 -11.92 -11.53 -17.82
N GLY A 37 -12.55 -12.55 -17.21
CA GLY A 37 -11.88 -13.52 -16.34
C GLY A 37 -11.58 -13.03 -14.92
N TYR A 38 -12.32 -12.04 -14.42
CA TYR A 38 -12.19 -11.46 -13.07
C TYR A 38 -13.34 -11.86 -12.11
N ASP A 39 -14.18 -12.82 -12.50
CA ASP A 39 -15.14 -13.48 -11.59
C ASP A 39 -14.39 -14.46 -10.66
N GLY A 40 -13.67 -13.88 -9.68
CA GLY A 40 -12.75 -14.60 -8.80
C GLY A 40 -13.44 -15.43 -7.72
N ASN A 41 -12.71 -16.40 -7.16
CA ASN A 41 -13.23 -17.31 -6.13
C ASN A 41 -13.15 -16.75 -4.69
N VAL A 42 -12.42 -15.65 -4.47
CA VAL A 42 -12.31 -15.00 -3.16
C VAL A 42 -13.63 -14.29 -2.85
N LYS A 43 -14.19 -14.57 -1.67
CA LYS A 43 -15.46 -13.96 -1.26
C LYS A 43 -15.29 -12.46 -1.04
N ALA A 44 -16.13 -11.67 -1.71
CA ALA A 44 -16.22 -10.23 -1.51
C ALA A 44 -16.89 -9.92 -0.16
N SER A 45 -16.17 -10.13 0.94
CA SER A 45 -16.67 -9.90 2.29
C SER A 45 -15.56 -9.52 3.27
N TYR A 46 -15.79 -8.49 4.08
CA TYR A 46 -14.90 -8.11 5.18
C TYR A 46 -14.76 -9.18 6.28
N VAL A 47 -15.67 -10.16 6.33
CA VAL A 47 -15.60 -11.26 7.31
C VAL A 47 -14.69 -12.38 6.81
N GLU A 48 -14.80 -12.71 5.52
CA GLU A 48 -14.06 -13.83 4.91
C GLU A 48 -12.73 -13.38 4.28
N ASN A 49 -12.60 -12.09 4.01
CA ASN A 49 -11.39 -11.41 3.55
C ASN A 49 -11.17 -10.13 4.39
N PRO A 50 -10.78 -10.27 5.67
CA PRO A 50 -10.64 -9.15 6.60
C PRO A 50 -9.40 -8.31 6.33
N LEU A 51 -9.48 -7.02 6.65
CA LEU A 51 -8.36 -6.08 6.62
C LEU A 51 -8.07 -5.56 8.04
N ALA A 52 -6.80 -5.34 8.38
CA ALA A 52 -6.43 -4.71 9.65
C ALA A 52 -6.66 -3.20 9.62
N ALA A 53 -6.39 -2.57 8.47
CA ALA A 53 -6.60 -1.15 8.19
C ALA A 53 -6.68 -0.94 6.67
N HIS A 54 -7.18 0.22 6.25
CA HIS A 54 -7.19 0.65 4.85
C HIS A 54 -6.60 2.06 4.70
N PHE A 55 -5.73 2.24 3.71
CA PHE A 55 -5.19 3.53 3.35
C PHE A 55 -5.23 3.68 1.84
N GLU A 56 -5.77 4.79 1.37
CA GLU A 56 -5.91 5.07 -0.06
C GLU A 56 -5.16 6.35 -0.40
N ILE A 57 -4.32 6.28 -1.44
CA ILE A 57 -3.70 7.46 -2.04
C ILE A 57 -4.56 7.85 -3.22
N HIS A 58 -4.94 9.12 -3.29
CA HIS A 58 -5.76 9.63 -4.37
C HIS A 58 -5.34 11.06 -4.72
N ILE A 59 -5.62 11.49 -5.95
CA ILE A 59 -5.57 12.91 -6.29
C ILE A 59 -6.71 13.66 -5.58
N GLU A 60 -6.54 14.96 -5.31
CA GLU A 60 -7.57 15.75 -4.62
C GLU A 60 -8.88 15.84 -5.42
N GLN A 61 -8.79 15.91 -6.75
CA GLN A 61 -9.91 16.22 -7.66
C GLN A 61 -10.52 17.61 -7.41
N GLY A 62 -9.76 18.47 -6.75
CA GLY A 62 -10.12 19.82 -6.38
C GLY A 62 -8.88 20.72 -6.34
N PRO A 63 -9.06 22.04 -6.28
CA PRO A 63 -7.97 22.98 -6.42
C PRO A 63 -7.39 23.44 -5.08
N ILE A 64 -7.81 22.87 -3.94
CA ILE A 64 -7.48 23.42 -2.61
C ILE A 64 -5.99 23.31 -2.33
N LEU A 65 -5.39 22.12 -2.52
CA LEU A 65 -3.97 21.91 -2.25
C LEU A 65 -3.11 22.72 -3.22
N GLU A 66 -3.46 22.78 -4.51
CA GLU A 66 -2.73 23.60 -5.48
C GLU A 66 -2.81 25.10 -5.14
N ASN A 67 -4.02 25.63 -4.91
CA ASN A 67 -4.23 27.05 -4.59
C ASN A 67 -3.56 27.47 -3.28
N GLU A 68 -3.54 26.59 -2.28
CA GLU A 68 -2.90 26.82 -0.98
C GLU A 68 -1.41 26.41 -0.95
N GLN A 69 -0.86 25.98 -2.08
CA GLN A 69 0.53 25.52 -2.26
C GLN A 69 0.92 24.42 -1.26
N LYS A 70 0.03 23.46 -1.05
CA LYS A 70 0.20 22.30 -0.18
C LYS A 70 0.63 21.10 -1.00
N LYS A 71 1.61 20.36 -0.50
CA LYS A 71 2.15 19.15 -1.14
C LYS A 71 1.32 17.91 -0.84
N ILE A 72 0.73 17.84 0.37
CA ILE A 72 -0.01 16.67 0.85
C ILE A 72 -1.27 17.09 1.58
N GLY A 73 -2.39 16.46 1.21
CA GLY A 73 -3.63 16.49 1.96
C GLY A 73 -3.74 15.31 2.93
N ILE A 74 -3.88 15.60 4.22
CA ILE A 74 -4.19 14.63 5.27
C ILE A 74 -5.71 14.52 5.31
N VAL A 75 -6.27 13.48 4.69
CA VAL A 75 -7.72 13.40 4.51
C VAL A 75 -8.38 12.97 5.82
N THR A 76 -9.25 13.83 6.37
CA THR A 76 -9.89 13.61 7.67
C THR A 76 -11.26 12.92 7.57
N GLY A 77 -11.80 12.84 6.36
CA GLY A 77 -13.13 12.30 6.10
C GLY A 77 -13.62 12.62 4.70
N VAL A 78 -14.88 12.31 4.45
CA VAL A 78 -15.58 12.54 3.18
C VAL A 78 -16.86 13.29 3.46
N GLN A 79 -17.17 14.32 2.66
CA GLN A 79 -18.38 15.11 2.86
C GLN A 79 -19.65 14.30 2.59
N ALA A 80 -20.76 14.73 3.19
CA ALA A 80 -22.07 14.15 2.91
C ALA A 80 -22.54 14.57 1.51
N PHE A 81 -23.35 13.73 0.87
CA PHE A 81 -24.03 14.07 -0.37
C PHE A 81 -25.43 13.44 -0.48
N ASP A 82 -26.28 14.07 -1.27
CA ASP A 82 -27.63 13.60 -1.62
C ASP A 82 -27.84 13.77 -3.13
N TRP A 83 -27.99 12.66 -3.85
CA TRP A 83 -28.24 12.64 -5.28
C TRP A 83 -29.71 12.38 -5.55
N ASN A 84 -30.35 13.29 -6.28
CA ASN A 84 -31.75 13.21 -6.62
C ASN A 84 -31.93 13.26 -8.14
N LEU A 85 -32.86 12.46 -8.67
CA LEU A 85 -33.44 12.68 -9.98
C LEU A 85 -34.67 13.57 -9.79
N VAL A 86 -34.60 14.78 -10.32
CA VAL A 86 -35.69 15.75 -10.24
C VAL A 86 -36.52 15.66 -11.52
N THR A 87 -37.81 15.42 -11.38
CA THR A 87 -38.75 15.37 -12.52
C THR A 87 -39.75 16.52 -12.42
N VAL A 88 -39.69 17.45 -13.37
CA VAL A 88 -40.67 18.53 -13.55
C VAL A 88 -41.68 18.11 -14.61
N LYS A 89 -42.97 18.07 -14.25
CA LYS A 89 -44.07 17.76 -15.18
C LYS A 89 -44.95 18.99 -15.39
N GLY A 90 -45.00 19.44 -16.63
CA GLY A 90 -45.85 20.50 -17.17
C GLY A 90 -46.75 19.97 -18.27
N ARG A 91 -46.92 20.75 -19.34
CA ARG A 91 -47.83 20.41 -20.44
C ARG A 91 -47.29 20.80 -21.79
N SER A 92 -47.32 19.86 -22.73
CA SER A 92 -46.92 20.12 -24.11
C SER A 92 -47.97 20.95 -24.80
N SER A 93 -47.52 21.96 -25.53
CA SER A 93 -48.34 22.78 -26.40
C SER A 93 -47.46 23.41 -27.48
N HIS A 94 -48.06 23.88 -28.57
CA HIS A 94 -47.33 24.44 -29.70
C HIS A 94 -46.71 25.79 -29.33
N SER A 95 -45.40 25.96 -29.55
CA SER A 95 -44.64 27.12 -29.06
C SER A 95 -45.08 28.45 -29.68
N GLY A 96 -45.59 28.43 -30.92
CA GLY A 96 -46.02 29.64 -31.65
C GLY A 96 -47.47 30.06 -31.44
N THR A 97 -48.33 29.16 -30.91
CA THR A 97 -49.77 29.43 -30.79
C THR A 97 -50.28 29.41 -29.36
N THR A 98 -49.43 29.07 -28.39
CA THR A 98 -49.78 29.04 -26.96
C THR A 98 -49.34 30.36 -26.30
N PRO A 99 -50.28 31.24 -25.88
CA PRO A 99 -49.95 32.49 -25.21
C PRO A 99 -49.15 32.26 -23.94
N MET A 100 -48.19 33.14 -23.65
CA MET A 100 -47.27 32.99 -22.51
C MET A 100 -48.01 32.80 -21.19
N ASN A 101 -49.07 33.57 -20.93
CA ASN A 101 -49.86 33.53 -19.70
C ASN A 101 -50.66 32.22 -19.49
N THR A 102 -50.67 31.28 -20.43
CA THR A 102 -51.39 30.00 -20.30
C THR A 102 -50.45 28.79 -20.13
N ARG A 103 -49.14 29.01 -20.20
CA ARG A 103 -48.16 27.91 -20.28
C ARG A 103 -47.92 27.22 -18.94
N SER A 104 -47.69 25.92 -19.02
CA SER A 104 -47.15 25.09 -17.93
C SER A 104 -45.81 24.55 -18.41
N ASP A 105 -44.82 25.44 -18.44
CA ASP A 105 -43.54 25.25 -19.12
C ASP A 105 -42.53 24.55 -18.21
N ALA A 106 -42.34 23.25 -18.42
CA ALA A 106 -41.50 22.43 -17.55
C ALA A 106 -40.02 22.85 -17.58
N ILE A 107 -39.51 23.33 -18.72
CA ILE A 107 -38.09 23.75 -18.83
C ILE A 107 -37.85 25.09 -18.16
N LEU A 108 -38.78 26.05 -18.27
CA LEU A 108 -38.67 27.31 -17.53
C LEU A 108 -38.67 27.07 -16.02
N THR A 109 -39.57 26.20 -15.53
CA THR A 109 -39.62 25.82 -14.12
C THR A 109 -38.34 25.10 -13.68
N ALA A 110 -37.84 24.14 -14.47
CA ALA A 110 -36.57 23.48 -14.19
C ALA A 110 -35.42 24.48 -14.10
N ALA A 111 -35.28 25.41 -15.05
CA ALA A 111 -34.22 26.42 -15.03
C ALA A 111 -34.23 27.26 -13.74
N LYS A 112 -35.41 27.70 -13.28
CA LYS A 112 -35.55 28.42 -12.00
C LYS A 112 -35.11 27.56 -10.81
N ILE A 113 -35.48 26.28 -10.79
CA ILE A 113 -35.09 25.35 -9.71
C ILE A 113 -33.58 25.13 -9.71
N ILE A 114 -32.96 24.98 -10.88
CA ILE A 114 -31.51 24.78 -11.01
C ILE A 114 -30.75 25.99 -10.46
N THR A 115 -31.12 27.21 -10.88
CA THR A 115 -30.51 28.44 -10.36
C THR A 115 -30.69 28.57 -8.86
N MET A 116 -31.92 28.37 -8.37
CA MET A 116 -32.24 28.45 -6.93
C MET A 116 -31.44 27.43 -6.12
N ALA A 117 -31.30 26.18 -6.59
CA ALA A 117 -30.57 25.15 -5.87
C ALA A 117 -29.08 25.51 -5.69
N VAL A 118 -28.46 26.11 -6.72
CA VAL A 118 -27.08 26.62 -6.65
C VAL A 118 -26.97 27.81 -5.70
N GLU A 119 -27.94 28.74 -5.73
CA GLU A 119 -27.99 29.87 -4.80
C GLU A 119 -28.15 29.41 -3.34
N THR A 120 -29.04 28.46 -3.08
CA THR A 120 -29.21 27.84 -1.76
C THR A 120 -27.92 27.17 -1.32
N ALA A 121 -27.26 26.39 -2.18
CA ALA A 121 -25.99 25.76 -1.81
C ALA A 121 -24.91 26.78 -1.44
N ASN A 122 -24.77 27.86 -2.22
CA ASN A 122 -23.84 28.95 -1.92
C ASN A 122 -24.16 29.64 -0.57
N LYS A 123 -25.44 29.89 -0.28
CA LYS A 123 -25.90 30.45 1.01
C LYS A 123 -25.43 29.59 2.20
N TYR A 124 -25.43 28.28 2.03
CA TYR A 124 -25.03 27.32 3.06
C TYR A 124 -23.55 26.93 3.00
N GLN A 125 -22.74 27.52 2.12
CA GLN A 125 -21.34 27.11 1.87
C GLN A 125 -21.22 25.62 1.51
N GLY A 126 -22.26 25.06 0.88
CA GLY A 126 -22.27 23.72 0.30
C GLY A 126 -22.11 23.77 -1.21
N LEU A 127 -22.32 22.61 -1.84
CA LEU A 127 -22.25 22.44 -3.29
C LEU A 127 -23.60 21.93 -3.80
N ALA A 128 -24.03 22.43 -4.96
CA ALA A 128 -25.12 21.85 -5.73
C ALA A 128 -24.73 21.80 -7.20
N THR A 129 -24.96 20.67 -7.87
CA THR A 129 -24.57 20.48 -9.27
C THR A 129 -25.63 19.72 -10.02
N VAL A 130 -25.88 20.16 -11.26
CA VAL A 130 -26.76 19.50 -12.22
C VAL A 130 -25.91 18.96 -13.35
N GLY A 131 -25.70 17.65 -13.36
CA GLY A 131 -24.82 16.99 -14.34
C GLY A 131 -25.55 16.46 -15.57
N THR A 132 -26.86 16.27 -15.50
CA THR A 132 -27.67 15.72 -16.59
C THR A 132 -28.97 16.51 -16.73
N LEU A 133 -29.44 16.67 -17.98
CA LEU A 133 -30.70 17.31 -18.28
C LEU A 133 -31.32 16.66 -19.52
N GLN A 134 -32.56 16.21 -19.40
CA GLN A 134 -33.33 15.56 -20.45
C GLN A 134 -34.67 16.27 -20.62
N LEU A 135 -35.05 16.55 -21.86
CA LEU A 135 -36.32 17.18 -22.20
C LEU A 135 -37.18 16.22 -23.01
N GLU A 136 -38.46 16.16 -22.69
CA GLU A 136 -39.48 15.50 -23.52
C GLU A 136 -40.53 16.54 -23.95
N PRO A 137 -40.91 16.59 -25.26
CA PRO A 137 -40.43 15.75 -26.36
C PRO A 137 -39.10 16.23 -26.99
N GLY A 138 -38.52 17.35 -26.54
CA GLY A 138 -37.24 17.84 -27.08
C GLY A 138 -37.33 18.42 -28.50
N SER A 139 -38.46 19.04 -28.88
CA SER A 139 -38.67 19.67 -30.19
C SER A 139 -38.66 21.20 -30.10
N VAL A 140 -38.04 21.87 -31.08
CA VAL A 140 -37.93 23.33 -31.17
C VAL A 140 -39.28 24.05 -31.09
N ASN A 141 -40.34 23.46 -31.66
CA ASN A 141 -41.66 24.07 -31.77
C ASN A 141 -42.67 23.56 -30.73
N VAL A 142 -42.22 22.84 -29.69
CA VAL A 142 -43.10 22.29 -28.64
C VAL A 142 -42.59 22.71 -27.27
N ILE A 143 -43.49 23.26 -26.45
CA ILE A 143 -43.20 23.50 -25.03
C ILE A 143 -43.00 22.13 -24.35
N PRO A 144 -41.87 21.86 -23.67
CA PRO A 144 -41.64 20.59 -22.99
C PRO A 144 -42.68 20.30 -21.91
N ASN A 145 -43.19 19.06 -21.87
CA ASN A 145 -44.05 18.61 -20.77
C ASN A 145 -43.27 17.94 -19.65
N ILE A 146 -42.11 17.37 -19.92
CA ILE A 146 -41.30 16.71 -18.90
C ILE A 146 -39.87 17.20 -19.04
N VAL A 147 -39.28 17.58 -17.92
CA VAL A 147 -37.84 17.79 -17.79
C VAL A 147 -37.35 16.95 -16.63
N LYS A 148 -36.34 16.13 -16.89
CA LYS A 148 -35.64 15.35 -15.86
C LYS A 148 -34.21 15.85 -15.76
N PHE A 149 -33.72 16.07 -14.56
CA PHE A 149 -32.34 16.45 -14.34
C PHE A 149 -31.81 15.86 -13.04
N SER A 150 -30.50 15.57 -13.01
CA SER A 150 -29.84 15.16 -11.76
C SER A 150 -29.57 16.38 -10.89
N LEU A 151 -29.67 16.21 -9.58
CA LEU A 151 -29.27 17.19 -8.58
C LEU A 151 -28.38 16.50 -7.54
N ASP A 152 -27.11 16.88 -7.52
CA ASP A 152 -26.10 16.44 -6.56
C ASP A 152 -25.85 17.57 -5.56
N VAL A 153 -26.24 17.38 -4.30
CA VAL A 153 -26.03 18.36 -3.23
C VAL A 153 -25.08 17.81 -2.20
N ARG A 154 -24.08 18.60 -1.80
CA ARG A 154 -23.03 18.17 -0.87
C ARG A 154 -22.76 19.19 0.22
N HIS A 155 -22.41 18.70 1.40
CA HIS A 155 -21.95 19.53 2.51
C HIS A 155 -21.12 18.70 3.50
N VAL A 156 -20.12 19.32 4.14
CA VAL A 156 -19.24 18.65 5.12
C VAL A 156 -19.92 18.25 6.44
N LYS A 157 -21.15 18.72 6.65
CA LYS A 157 -22.00 18.46 7.83
C LYS A 157 -23.36 17.92 7.40
N ASP A 158 -23.77 16.79 7.98
CA ASP A 158 -25.03 16.11 7.67
C ASP A 158 -26.26 16.97 7.95
N GLU A 159 -26.25 17.66 9.09
CA GLU A 159 -27.37 18.50 9.53
C GLU A 159 -27.63 19.66 8.57
N ILE A 160 -26.56 20.28 8.05
CA ILE A 160 -26.67 21.37 7.09
C ILE A 160 -27.08 20.85 5.71
N LEU A 161 -26.58 19.68 5.29
CA LEU A 161 -27.06 19.04 4.04
C LEU A 161 -28.58 18.78 4.12
N ALA A 162 -29.07 18.30 5.26
CA ALA A 162 -30.50 18.06 5.46
C ALA A 162 -31.32 19.36 5.40
N GLU A 163 -30.83 20.44 6.01
CA GLU A 163 -31.44 21.77 5.92
C GLU A 163 -31.45 22.31 4.49
N MET A 164 -30.33 22.23 3.77
CA MET A 164 -30.21 22.62 2.37
C MET A 164 -31.22 21.86 1.50
N MET A 165 -31.29 20.54 1.63
CA MET A 165 -32.20 19.71 0.86
C MET A 165 -33.67 20.01 1.19
N ALA A 166 -34.00 20.29 2.44
CA ALA A 166 -35.34 20.71 2.84
C ALA A 166 -35.72 22.06 2.21
N GLU A 167 -34.82 23.05 2.26
CA GLU A 167 -35.03 24.37 1.66
C GLU A 167 -35.17 24.28 0.13
N ILE A 168 -34.33 23.48 -0.53
CA ILE A 168 -34.41 23.24 -1.98
C ILE A 168 -35.75 22.61 -2.36
N LYS A 169 -36.19 21.56 -1.66
CA LYS A 169 -37.47 20.88 -1.94
C LYS A 169 -38.66 21.82 -1.71
N GLN A 170 -38.65 22.60 -0.63
CA GLN A 170 -39.69 23.58 -0.33
C GLN A 170 -39.75 24.71 -1.38
N SER A 171 -38.58 25.24 -1.76
CA SER A 171 -38.48 26.30 -2.75
C SER A 171 -38.87 25.82 -4.14
N ALA A 172 -38.48 24.60 -4.52
CA ALA A 172 -38.90 23.99 -5.78
C ALA A 172 -40.42 23.79 -5.86
N ALA A 173 -41.05 23.35 -4.76
CA ALA A 173 -42.51 23.25 -4.67
C ALA A 173 -43.19 24.63 -4.82
N THR A 174 -42.58 25.68 -4.25
CA THR A 174 -43.07 27.07 -4.36
C THR A 174 -42.96 27.56 -5.80
N ILE A 175 -41.80 27.39 -6.44
CA ILE A 175 -41.55 27.73 -7.85
C ILE A 175 -42.54 27.01 -8.78
N ALA A 176 -42.83 25.73 -8.53
CA ALA A 176 -43.78 24.96 -9.32
C ALA A 176 -45.22 25.46 -9.17
N LYS A 177 -45.61 25.82 -7.94
CA LYS A 177 -46.94 26.38 -7.64
C LYS A 177 -47.12 27.76 -8.25
N GLU A 178 -46.11 28.61 -8.18
CA GLU A 178 -46.08 29.94 -8.78
C GLU A 178 -46.08 29.85 -10.31
N ASN A 179 -45.32 28.91 -10.89
CA ASN A 179 -45.19 28.72 -12.33
C ASN A 179 -44.73 30.02 -13.03
N ILE A 180 -45.62 30.64 -13.81
CA ILE A 180 -45.45 31.92 -14.50
C ILE A 180 -46.31 33.02 -13.86
N ASN A 181 -46.82 32.80 -12.65
CA ASN A 181 -47.69 33.70 -11.89
C ASN A 181 -48.94 34.13 -12.67
N SER A 182 -49.54 33.20 -13.41
CA SER A 182 -50.79 33.43 -14.16
C SER A 182 -51.89 32.49 -13.70
N PRO A 183 -53.10 33.00 -13.41
CA PRO A 183 -54.24 32.17 -13.04
C PRO A 183 -54.76 31.28 -14.18
N GLN A 184 -54.34 31.55 -15.42
CA GLN A 184 -54.74 30.77 -16.60
C GLN A 184 -53.84 29.57 -16.86
N ALA A 185 -52.65 29.54 -16.23
CA ALA A 185 -51.72 28.45 -16.37
C ALA A 185 -52.21 27.22 -15.59
N LYS A 186 -52.01 26.02 -16.15
CA LYS A 186 -52.29 24.79 -15.40
C LYS A 186 -51.15 24.52 -14.40
N PRO A 187 -51.44 23.85 -13.27
CA PRO A 187 -50.41 23.49 -12.30
C PRO A 187 -49.28 22.65 -12.92
N LEU A 188 -48.06 22.84 -12.42
CA LEU A 188 -46.94 21.93 -12.61
C LEU A 188 -46.76 21.08 -11.35
N SER A 189 -46.08 19.95 -11.51
CA SER A 189 -45.58 19.16 -10.39
C SER A 189 -44.08 18.99 -10.48
N VAL A 190 -43.42 18.96 -9.34
CA VAL A 190 -42.00 18.61 -9.21
C VAL A 190 -41.90 17.44 -8.26
N ASP A 191 -41.16 16.43 -8.67
CA ASP A 191 -40.90 15.22 -7.89
C ASP A 191 -39.39 15.04 -7.71
N PHE A 192 -39.00 14.55 -6.54
CA PHE A 192 -37.61 14.27 -6.19
C PHE A 192 -37.49 12.79 -5.85
N GLU A 193 -36.84 12.03 -6.72
CA GLU A 193 -36.47 10.65 -6.45
C GLU A 193 -35.04 10.62 -5.91
N ASN A 194 -34.87 10.18 -4.67
CA ASN A 194 -33.53 9.98 -4.10
C ASN A 194 -32.89 8.76 -4.78
N ILE A 195 -31.80 9.00 -5.50
CA ILE A 195 -31.02 7.96 -6.16
C ILE A 195 -30.06 7.32 -5.16
N THR A 196 -29.38 8.15 -4.36
CA THR A 196 -28.48 7.70 -3.31
C THR A 196 -28.19 8.85 -2.34
N SER A 197 -27.89 8.51 -1.09
CA SER A 197 -27.39 9.45 -0.08
C SER A 197 -26.19 8.84 0.63
N SER A 198 -25.23 9.68 1.00
CA SER A 198 -24.13 9.32 1.88
C SER A 198 -24.04 10.34 3.00
N LYS A 199 -23.94 9.85 4.23
CA LYS A 199 -23.59 10.70 5.37
C LYS A 199 -22.13 11.13 5.30
N ALA A 200 -21.80 12.19 6.03
CA ALA A 200 -20.42 12.61 6.23
C ALA A 200 -19.66 11.49 6.96
N ILE A 201 -18.53 11.11 6.40
CA ILE A 201 -17.67 10.07 6.95
C ILE A 201 -16.52 10.76 7.68
N LYS A 202 -16.26 10.30 8.91
CA LYS A 202 -15.05 10.67 9.65
C LYS A 202 -14.10 9.49 9.62
N PHE A 203 -12.90 9.71 9.13
CA PHE A 203 -11.86 8.69 9.13
C PHE A 203 -11.30 8.45 10.53
N ASN A 204 -10.66 7.29 10.70
CA ASN A 204 -10.14 6.87 11.99
C ASN A 204 -9.00 7.81 12.41
N GLN A 205 -9.08 8.37 13.63
CA GLN A 205 -8.12 9.37 14.13
C GLN A 205 -6.69 8.84 14.23
N THR A 206 -6.50 7.56 14.56
CA THR A 206 -5.18 6.92 14.59
C THR A 206 -4.58 6.84 13.19
N ASN A 207 -5.39 6.48 12.19
CA ASN A 207 -4.95 6.42 10.79
C ASN A 207 -4.66 7.81 10.22
N ILE A 208 -5.49 8.82 10.53
CA ILE A 208 -5.23 10.22 10.19
C ILE A 208 -3.89 10.67 10.81
N GLY A 209 -3.68 10.37 12.09
CA GLY A 209 -2.41 10.64 12.79
C GLY A 209 -1.22 9.95 12.13
N THR A 210 -1.37 8.70 11.73
CA THR A 210 -0.33 7.93 11.01
C THR A 210 0.09 8.62 9.71
N VAL A 211 -0.87 9.08 8.92
CA VAL A 211 -0.61 9.83 7.67
C VAL A 211 0.05 11.17 7.98
N LYS A 212 -0.44 11.90 9.00
CA LYS A 212 0.09 13.19 9.43
C LYS A 212 1.55 13.10 9.89
N ASP A 213 1.87 12.12 10.72
CA ASP A 213 3.22 11.91 11.25
C ASP A 213 4.20 11.53 10.14
N ALA A 214 3.78 10.71 9.18
CA ALA A 214 4.58 10.36 8.01
C ALA A 214 4.84 11.58 7.11
N ALA A 215 3.82 12.41 6.90
CA ALA A 215 3.96 13.64 6.12
C ALA A 215 4.89 14.66 6.80
N LEU A 216 4.80 14.81 8.13
CA LEU A 216 5.66 15.71 8.91
C LEU A 216 7.13 15.27 8.98
N GLN A 217 7.43 14.00 8.71
CA GLN A 217 8.82 13.52 8.56
C GLN A 217 9.46 13.95 7.23
N LEU A 218 8.64 14.29 6.23
CA LEU A 218 9.08 14.56 4.86
C LEU A 218 8.92 16.03 4.46
N PHE A 219 7.91 16.71 5.01
CA PHE A 219 7.49 18.05 4.63
C PHE A 219 7.31 18.93 5.86
N LYS A 220 7.41 20.24 5.67
CA LYS A 220 7.12 21.20 6.75
C LYS A 220 5.62 21.24 7.05
N SER A 221 5.26 21.69 8.24
CA SER A 221 3.86 21.79 8.67
C SER A 221 3.02 22.73 7.80
N ASP A 222 3.64 23.75 7.18
CA ASP A 222 2.98 24.69 6.27
C ASP A 222 2.83 24.14 4.83
N GLU A 223 3.47 23.01 4.51
CA GLU A 223 3.37 22.32 3.22
C GLU A 223 2.33 21.19 3.23
N ILE A 224 1.68 20.93 4.36
CA ILE A 224 0.64 19.89 4.50
C ILE A 224 -0.66 20.49 4.99
N ARG A 225 -1.79 19.82 4.73
CA ARG A 225 -3.12 20.33 5.09
C ARG A 225 -4.10 19.23 5.44
N GLU A 226 -4.82 19.38 6.55
CA GLU A 226 -6.00 18.56 6.81
C GLU A 226 -7.14 18.94 5.86
N ILE A 227 -7.73 17.95 5.19
CA ILE A 227 -8.72 18.18 4.14
C ILE A 227 -9.86 17.16 4.22
N THR A 228 -11.08 17.58 3.89
CA THR A 228 -12.22 16.68 3.72
C THR A 228 -12.36 16.39 2.24
N SER A 229 -12.43 15.11 1.86
CA SER A 229 -12.65 14.73 0.47
C SER A 229 -14.02 15.22 0.01
N GLY A 230 -14.03 15.86 -1.15
CA GLY A 230 -15.24 16.27 -1.82
C GLY A 230 -15.97 15.12 -2.51
N ALA A 231 -15.25 14.05 -2.87
CA ALA A 231 -15.72 12.91 -3.65
C ALA A 231 -15.80 11.62 -2.82
N GLY A 232 -16.65 10.70 -3.26
CA GLY A 232 -16.74 9.36 -2.70
C GLY A 232 -15.62 8.46 -3.20
N HIS A 233 -15.07 7.64 -2.31
CA HIS A 233 -13.96 6.71 -2.55
C HIS A 233 -14.29 5.33 -2.01
N ASP A 234 -13.56 4.29 -2.40
CA ASP A 234 -13.75 2.97 -1.81
C ASP A 234 -13.47 2.98 -0.29
N SER A 235 -12.58 3.89 0.16
CA SER A 235 -12.38 4.23 1.58
C SER A 235 -13.66 4.58 2.34
N CYS A 236 -14.70 5.11 1.68
CA CYS A 236 -15.99 5.37 2.32
C CYS A 236 -16.58 4.09 2.90
N PHE A 237 -16.63 3.01 2.11
CA PHE A 237 -17.20 1.74 2.56
C PHE A 237 -16.26 0.98 3.49
N THR A 238 -14.95 0.99 3.23
CA THR A 238 -13.99 0.29 4.10
C THR A 238 -13.93 0.91 5.50
N SER A 239 -14.09 2.23 5.64
CA SER A 239 -14.15 2.92 6.93
C SER A 239 -15.25 2.44 7.87
N THR A 240 -16.30 1.80 7.33
CA THR A 240 -17.40 1.25 8.12
C THR A 240 -17.07 -0.09 8.78
N ARG A 241 -15.94 -0.70 8.38
CA ARG A 241 -15.50 -2.02 8.84
C ARG A 241 -14.12 -1.99 9.49
N VAL A 242 -13.21 -1.16 8.99
CA VAL A 242 -11.81 -1.14 9.42
C VAL A 242 -11.27 0.28 9.59
N PRO A 243 -10.28 0.51 10.46
CA PRO A 243 -9.58 1.79 10.56
C PRO A 243 -9.11 2.24 9.18
N THR A 244 -9.57 3.42 8.75
CA THR A 244 -9.35 3.92 7.39
C THR A 244 -8.96 5.39 7.40
N SER A 245 -8.06 5.81 6.52
CA SER A 245 -7.73 7.21 6.20
C SER A 245 -7.21 7.30 4.76
N MET A 246 -7.07 8.51 4.21
CA MET A 246 -6.53 8.71 2.87
C MET A 246 -5.40 9.75 2.83
N ILE A 247 -4.65 9.74 1.72
CA ILE A 247 -3.62 10.70 1.37
C ILE A 247 -4.05 11.38 0.07
N PHE A 248 -4.11 12.70 0.06
CA PHE A 248 -4.32 13.47 -1.16
C PHE A 248 -3.04 14.09 -1.68
N ILE A 249 -2.89 14.08 -3.00
CA ILE A 249 -1.91 14.89 -3.74
C ILE A 249 -2.65 15.96 -4.58
N PRO A 250 -2.01 17.10 -4.90
CA PRO A 250 -2.64 18.15 -5.71
C PRO A 250 -3.07 17.66 -7.09
N SER A 251 -4.12 18.30 -7.62
CA SER A 251 -4.57 18.17 -9.00
C SER A 251 -4.42 19.50 -9.70
N LYS A 252 -3.77 19.52 -10.87
CA LYS A 252 -3.57 20.74 -11.64
C LYS A 252 -4.90 21.38 -12.03
N ASP A 253 -5.06 22.67 -11.73
CA ASP A 253 -6.28 23.46 -11.92
C ASP A 253 -7.52 22.86 -11.22
N GLY A 254 -7.32 21.91 -10.29
CA GLY A 254 -8.38 21.11 -9.66
C GLY A 254 -9.21 20.26 -10.61
N ILE A 255 -8.72 20.00 -11.83
CA ILE A 255 -9.46 19.26 -12.85
C ILE A 255 -9.46 17.76 -12.53
N SER A 256 -10.63 17.13 -12.64
CA SER A 256 -10.79 15.67 -12.61
C SER A 256 -11.97 15.23 -13.48
N HIS A 257 -12.05 13.93 -13.78
CA HIS A 257 -13.00 13.34 -14.74
C HIS A 257 -12.87 13.95 -16.15
N SER A 258 -11.67 14.39 -16.49
CA SER A 258 -11.32 14.98 -17.78
C SER A 258 -10.00 14.39 -18.26
N PRO A 259 -9.78 14.17 -19.56
CA PRO A 259 -8.48 13.75 -20.09
C PRO A 259 -7.31 14.69 -19.74
N GLU A 260 -7.60 15.94 -19.39
CA GLU A 260 -6.65 16.96 -18.95
C GLU A 260 -6.26 16.85 -17.46
N GLU A 261 -6.86 15.91 -16.71
CA GLU A 261 -6.49 15.61 -15.33
C GLU A 261 -4.98 15.32 -15.21
N TYR A 262 -4.29 16.02 -14.31
CA TYR A 262 -2.84 15.95 -14.20
C TYR A 262 -2.38 16.20 -12.77
N SER A 263 -1.45 15.36 -12.32
CA SER A 263 -0.56 15.61 -11.18
C SER A 263 0.87 15.44 -11.67
N SER A 264 1.77 16.30 -11.24
CA SER A 264 3.18 16.23 -11.61
C SER A 264 3.85 14.97 -11.05
N PRO A 265 4.94 14.49 -11.68
CA PRO A 265 5.73 13.38 -11.14
C PRO A 265 6.18 13.61 -9.69
N GLU A 266 6.53 14.84 -9.33
CA GLU A 266 6.93 15.21 -7.96
C GLU A 266 5.77 15.04 -6.97
N GLU A 267 4.56 15.48 -7.32
CA GLU A 267 3.38 15.35 -6.47
C GLU A 267 3.01 13.87 -6.25
N VAL A 268 3.08 13.06 -7.31
CA VAL A 268 2.88 11.60 -7.23
C VAL A 268 3.94 10.95 -6.33
N GLU A 269 5.20 11.31 -6.50
CA GLU A 269 6.30 10.83 -5.66
C GLU A 269 6.12 11.25 -4.20
N ASN A 270 5.66 12.47 -3.93
CA ASN A 270 5.39 12.96 -2.59
C ASN A 270 4.31 12.12 -1.90
N GLY A 271 3.19 11.85 -2.57
CA GLY A 271 2.12 10.99 -2.04
C GLY A 271 2.62 9.58 -1.71
N PHE A 272 3.40 8.98 -2.63
CA PHE A 272 4.01 7.67 -2.41
C PHE A 272 4.99 7.68 -1.22
N LYS A 273 5.84 8.70 -1.09
CA LYS A 273 6.79 8.83 0.03
C LYS A 273 6.07 8.91 1.37
N VAL A 274 4.96 9.66 1.46
CA VAL A 274 4.15 9.71 2.69
C VAL A 274 3.67 8.30 3.03
N PHE A 275 3.06 7.60 2.08
CA PHE A 275 2.58 6.24 2.30
C PHE A 275 3.71 5.31 2.77
N ALA A 276 4.87 5.36 2.11
CA ALA A 276 6.04 4.55 2.46
C ALA A 276 6.66 4.91 3.83
N LYS A 277 6.40 6.11 4.36
CA LYS A 277 6.87 6.56 5.69
C LYS A 277 5.88 6.34 6.82
N MET A 278 4.69 5.83 6.52
CA MET A 278 3.71 5.51 7.55
C MET A 278 4.23 4.37 8.43
N ASN A 279 4.53 4.72 9.68
CA ASN A 279 4.79 3.75 10.73
C ASN A 279 3.46 3.27 11.26
N PHE A 280 3.07 2.04 10.95
CA PHE A 280 1.82 1.46 11.48
C PHE A 280 1.98 1.19 12.99
N ILE A 281 1.63 2.19 13.82
CA ILE A 281 1.72 2.16 15.30
C ILE A 281 0.82 1.06 15.92
N TYR A 282 -0.05 0.43 15.13
CA TYR A 282 -0.86 -0.71 15.56
C TYR A 282 -0.06 -1.95 16.01
N SER A 283 1.26 -2.00 15.79
CA SER A 283 2.09 -3.17 16.11
C SER A 283 2.85 -3.13 17.44
N LEU A 284 2.76 -2.07 18.26
CA LEU A 284 3.52 -2.02 19.53
C LEU A 284 2.65 -1.86 20.79
N PHE A 285 1.61 -1.01 20.78
CA PHE A 285 0.82 -0.75 21.99
C PHE A 285 -0.32 -1.76 22.23
N THR A 286 -0.94 -2.29 21.18
CA THR A 286 -1.97 -3.35 21.32
C THR A 286 -1.34 -4.70 21.64
N LEU A 287 -0.12 -4.93 21.16
CA LEU A 287 0.70 -6.10 21.51
C LEU A 287 1.15 -6.03 22.98
N LEU A 288 1.57 -4.86 23.49
CA LEU A 288 1.91 -4.69 24.91
C LEU A 288 0.70 -4.76 25.86
N PHE A 289 -0.47 -4.25 25.46
CA PHE A 289 -1.68 -4.31 26.30
C PHE A 289 -2.28 -5.72 26.37
N ALA A 290 -2.19 -6.50 25.29
CA ALA A 290 -2.53 -7.92 25.31
C ALA A 290 -1.57 -8.71 26.23
N VAL A 291 -0.27 -8.37 26.23
CA VAL A 291 0.73 -9.02 27.10
C VAL A 291 0.56 -8.64 28.59
N LEU A 292 0.06 -7.45 28.91
CA LEU A 292 -0.13 -6.99 30.31
C LEU A 292 -1.46 -7.43 30.94
N VAL A 293 -2.52 -7.61 30.16
CA VAL A 293 -3.83 -8.05 30.69
C VAL A 293 -3.89 -9.57 30.95
N VAL A 294 -3.01 -10.35 30.33
CA VAL A 294 -2.92 -11.81 30.52
C VAL A 294 -2.10 -12.19 31.78
N ALA A 295 -1.50 -11.21 32.48
CA ALA A 295 -0.67 -11.44 33.66
C ALA A 295 -1.39 -11.27 35.02
N SER A 296 -2.67 -11.66 35.14
CA SER A 296 -3.35 -11.75 36.44
C SER A 296 -4.18 -13.04 36.54
N PRO A 297 -3.95 -13.91 37.55
CA PRO A 297 -4.70 -15.14 37.69
C PRO A 297 -5.90 -14.92 38.62
N VAL A 298 -7.12 -14.82 38.09
CA VAL A 298 -8.35 -15.14 38.85
C VAL A 298 -9.41 -15.69 37.90
N GLU A 299 -9.97 -16.83 38.28
CA GLU A 299 -11.02 -17.65 37.67
C GLU A 299 -12.26 -16.85 37.21
N ASN A 300 -12.81 -17.22 36.04
CA ASN A 300 -14.20 -17.71 35.97
C ASN A 300 -14.54 -18.30 34.61
N ASP A 301 -15.19 -19.47 34.67
CA ASP A 301 -15.85 -20.16 33.57
C ASP A 301 -16.79 -19.24 32.77
N ALA A 302 -16.62 -19.23 31.46
CA ALA A 302 -17.65 -19.51 30.45
C ALA A 302 -17.30 -18.85 29.10
N LEU A 303 -17.50 -19.63 28.02
CA LEU A 303 -17.67 -19.25 26.61
C LEU A 303 -16.45 -19.35 25.65
N GLN A 304 -16.48 -20.49 24.95
CA GLN A 304 -15.90 -20.88 23.65
C GLN A 304 -15.56 -19.76 22.63
N THR A 305 -14.39 -19.83 21.98
CA THR A 305 -14.19 -20.19 20.55
C THR A 305 -12.70 -20.20 20.17
N GLN A 306 -12.29 -21.15 19.31
CA GLN A 306 -10.91 -21.45 18.91
C GLN A 306 -10.31 -20.42 17.94
N GLN A 307 -9.30 -19.66 18.39
CA GLN A 307 -8.15 -19.24 17.58
C GLN A 307 -6.91 -19.70 18.34
N GLY A 308 -6.19 -20.68 17.79
CA GLY A 308 -5.01 -21.24 18.43
C GLY A 308 -3.86 -20.25 18.44
N GLU A 309 -3.35 -19.92 19.62
CA GLU A 309 -2.06 -19.28 19.82
C GLU A 309 -0.97 -20.21 19.23
N PHE A 310 -0.13 -19.73 18.31
CA PHE A 310 0.97 -20.52 17.75
C PHE A 310 2.10 -20.60 18.79
N ASP A 311 2.20 -21.76 19.43
CA ASP A 311 3.21 -22.04 20.45
C ASP A 311 4.58 -22.30 19.80
N LEU A 312 5.40 -21.24 19.73
CA LEU A 312 6.77 -21.26 19.19
C LEU A 312 7.67 -22.29 19.88
N ALA A 313 7.52 -22.48 21.20
CA ALA A 313 8.35 -23.42 21.95
C ALA A 313 7.98 -24.86 21.60
N LYS A 314 6.69 -25.15 21.49
CA LYS A 314 6.19 -26.45 21.00
C LYS A 314 6.62 -26.69 19.55
N PHE A 315 6.57 -25.68 18.69
CA PHE A 315 7.02 -25.78 17.30
C PHE A 315 8.51 -26.12 17.19
N PHE A 316 9.39 -25.44 17.93
CA PHE A 316 10.83 -25.76 17.92
C PHE A 316 11.10 -27.18 18.44
N ALA A 317 10.37 -27.63 19.47
CA ALA A 317 10.47 -29.00 19.96
C ALA A 317 10.00 -30.05 18.95
N GLU A 318 8.90 -29.78 18.22
CA GLU A 318 8.39 -30.65 17.15
C GLU A 318 9.33 -30.67 15.93
N LEU A 319 9.92 -29.53 15.58
CA LEU A 319 10.93 -29.42 14.52
C LEU A 319 12.19 -30.20 14.90
N GLU A 320 12.72 -30.03 16.11
CA GLU A 320 13.87 -30.79 16.62
C GLU A 320 13.60 -32.30 16.60
N ALA A 321 12.43 -32.75 17.05
CA ALA A 321 12.05 -34.16 17.01
C ALA A 321 11.92 -34.70 15.58
N SER A 322 11.48 -33.87 14.62
CA SER A 322 11.37 -34.26 13.21
C SER A 322 12.73 -34.48 12.53
N LEU A 323 13.80 -33.85 13.02
CA LEU A 323 15.16 -33.98 12.49
C LEU A 323 15.85 -35.28 12.89
N GLU A 324 15.32 -36.00 13.87
CA GLU A 324 15.81 -37.32 14.28
C GLU A 324 15.22 -38.46 13.41
N ASP A 325 14.26 -38.15 12.52
CA ASP A 325 13.66 -39.12 11.59
C ASP A 325 14.58 -39.33 10.36
N PRO A 326 15.10 -40.55 10.13
CA PRO A 326 15.95 -40.85 8.98
C PRO A 326 15.22 -40.81 7.63
N SER A 327 13.92 -40.49 7.59
CA SER A 327 13.16 -40.27 6.36
C SER A 327 13.10 -38.81 5.90
N VAL A 328 13.67 -37.86 6.66
CA VAL A 328 13.83 -36.44 6.31
C VAL A 328 14.62 -36.24 5.01
N PHE A 329 15.46 -37.19 4.63
CA PHE A 329 16.38 -37.13 3.48
C PHE A 329 15.72 -37.38 2.11
N LYS A 330 14.45 -37.01 1.94
CA LYS A 330 13.75 -37.06 0.64
C LYS A 330 13.51 -35.63 0.17
N ARG A 331 13.80 -35.40 -1.12
CA ARG A 331 13.74 -34.12 -1.88
C ARG A 331 12.43 -33.30 -1.78
N ASP A 332 11.42 -33.79 -1.07
CA ASP A 332 10.16 -33.11 -0.81
C ASP A 332 9.69 -33.46 0.61
N TYR A 333 10.43 -33.02 1.63
CA TYR A 333 9.98 -33.18 3.00
C TYR A 333 8.88 -32.16 3.31
N ALA A 334 7.66 -32.53 2.90
CA ALA A 334 6.44 -31.74 3.07
C ALA A 334 6.27 -31.16 4.49
N PRO A 335 6.68 -31.84 5.59
CA PRO A 335 6.62 -31.23 6.92
C PRO A 335 7.56 -30.03 7.11
N LEU A 336 8.81 -30.08 6.62
CA LEU A 336 9.76 -28.95 6.70
C LEU A 336 9.28 -27.78 5.83
N THR A 337 8.82 -28.06 4.62
CA THR A 337 8.26 -27.03 3.74
C THR A 337 7.02 -26.39 4.38
N ALA A 338 6.09 -27.18 4.92
CA ALA A 338 4.91 -26.67 5.61
C ALA A 338 5.26 -25.85 6.86
N ALA A 339 6.28 -26.26 7.62
CA ALA A 339 6.79 -25.54 8.79
C ALA A 339 7.36 -24.17 8.42
N PHE A 340 8.21 -24.09 7.39
CA PHE A 340 8.73 -22.80 6.92
C PHE A 340 7.65 -21.93 6.26
N THR A 341 6.70 -22.52 5.54
CA THR A 341 5.54 -21.78 5.01
C THR A 341 4.71 -21.19 6.13
N ALA A 342 4.48 -21.92 7.22
CA ALA A 342 3.77 -21.41 8.39
C ALA A 342 4.53 -20.26 9.07
N LEU A 343 5.86 -20.37 9.23
CA LEU A 343 6.70 -19.29 9.78
C LEU A 343 6.75 -18.05 8.89
N ASN A 344 6.74 -18.23 7.57
CA ASN A 344 6.71 -17.13 6.62
C ASN A 344 5.35 -16.42 6.63
N GLN A 345 4.26 -17.17 6.56
CA GLN A 345 2.89 -16.64 6.58
C GLN A 345 2.55 -15.95 7.90
N SER A 346 3.09 -16.43 9.02
CA SER A 346 2.90 -15.79 10.34
C SER A 346 3.77 -14.54 10.53
N GLY A 347 4.78 -14.32 9.67
CA GLY A 347 5.79 -13.28 9.82
C GLY A 347 6.79 -13.53 10.96
N GLN A 348 6.60 -14.56 11.79
CA GLN A 348 7.46 -14.83 12.93
C GLN A 348 8.85 -15.31 12.50
N GLY A 349 8.95 -16.09 11.42
CA GLY A 349 10.24 -16.54 10.89
C GLY A 349 11.13 -15.38 10.44
N VAL A 350 10.54 -14.38 9.79
CA VAL A 350 11.24 -13.16 9.37
C VAL A 350 11.62 -12.31 10.57
N GLN A 351 10.71 -12.10 11.53
CA GLN A 351 11.00 -11.35 12.76
C GLN A 351 12.12 -11.97 13.60
N ILE A 352 12.16 -13.30 13.70
CA ILE A 352 13.23 -14.03 14.41
C ILE A 352 14.56 -13.80 13.69
N ALA A 353 14.60 -14.00 12.37
CA ALA A 353 15.82 -13.77 11.60
C ALA A 353 16.31 -12.32 11.75
N HIS A 354 15.40 -11.34 11.59
CA HIS A 354 15.67 -9.93 11.77
C HIS A 354 16.30 -9.63 13.13
N ALA A 355 15.68 -10.11 14.20
CA ALA A 355 16.18 -9.90 15.56
C ALA A 355 17.57 -10.52 15.76
N VAL A 356 17.83 -11.69 15.17
CA VAL A 356 19.10 -12.42 15.29
C VAL A 356 20.25 -11.69 14.58
N TYR A 357 20.05 -11.17 13.37
CA TYR A 357 21.15 -10.48 12.65
C TYR A 357 21.25 -8.99 12.97
N THR A 358 20.20 -8.33 13.49
CA THR A 358 20.30 -6.92 13.92
C THR A 358 20.84 -6.76 15.35
N ASN A 359 20.92 -7.84 16.12
CA ASN A 359 21.46 -7.83 17.48
C ASN A 359 22.99 -8.06 17.47
N ASN A 360 23.75 -7.03 17.85
CA ASN A 360 25.21 -7.09 17.91
C ASN A 360 25.78 -8.16 18.86
N LEU A 361 24.99 -8.69 19.81
CA LEU A 361 25.43 -9.75 20.72
C LEU A 361 25.45 -11.13 20.05
N THR A 362 24.57 -11.37 19.07
CA THR A 362 24.39 -12.67 18.40
C THR A 362 25.15 -12.77 17.08
N GLN A 363 25.45 -11.64 16.44
CA GLN A 363 26.20 -11.59 15.17
C GLN A 363 27.52 -12.38 15.21
N PRO A 364 28.39 -12.28 16.24
CA PRO A 364 29.67 -12.99 16.23
C PRO A 364 29.53 -14.52 16.20
N ALA A 365 28.54 -15.07 16.91
CA ALA A 365 28.29 -16.51 16.92
C ALA A 365 27.75 -17.02 15.56
N LEU A 366 26.90 -16.21 14.91
CA LEU A 366 26.38 -16.52 13.59
C LEU A 366 27.47 -16.47 12.51
N ILE A 367 28.36 -15.48 12.59
CA ILE A 367 29.54 -15.35 11.70
C ILE A 367 30.40 -16.62 11.79
N ASN A 368 30.81 -17.00 13.00
CA ASN A 368 31.61 -18.20 13.23
C ASN A 368 30.90 -19.49 12.76
N THR A 369 29.58 -19.58 12.88
CA THR A 369 28.82 -20.74 12.37
C THR A 369 28.89 -20.83 10.85
N VAL A 370 28.72 -19.72 10.15
CA VAL A 370 28.79 -19.64 8.68
C VAL A 370 30.21 -19.96 8.20
N GLU A 371 31.23 -19.46 8.88
CA GLU A 371 32.65 -19.76 8.62
C GLU A 371 32.94 -21.26 8.68
N ASN A 372 32.53 -21.92 9.76
CA ASN A 372 32.70 -23.37 9.93
C ASN A 372 32.00 -24.15 8.81
N TYR A 373 30.82 -23.69 8.39
CA TYR A 373 30.08 -24.31 7.31
C TYR A 373 30.74 -24.12 5.92
N ILE A 374 31.27 -22.93 5.63
CA ILE A 374 32.04 -22.65 4.40
C ILE A 374 33.28 -23.55 4.33
N ASN A 375 33.98 -23.71 5.45
CA ASN A 375 35.14 -24.60 5.55
C ASN A 375 34.77 -26.06 5.25
N ALA A 376 33.56 -26.49 5.63
CA ALA A 376 33.08 -27.86 5.39
C ALA A 376 32.57 -28.11 3.96
N THR A 377 31.96 -27.11 3.30
CA THR A 377 31.21 -27.29 2.04
C THR A 377 31.78 -26.56 0.82
N THR A 378 32.75 -25.66 1.03
CA THR A 378 33.35 -24.72 0.07
C THR A 378 32.39 -23.68 -0.50
N LEU A 379 32.89 -22.45 -0.66
CA LEU A 379 32.11 -21.31 -1.13
C LEU A 379 31.49 -21.50 -2.52
N THR A 380 32.18 -22.16 -3.45
CA THR A 380 31.69 -22.38 -4.82
C THR A 380 30.45 -23.27 -4.85
N SER A 381 30.39 -24.30 -3.99
CA SER A 381 29.21 -25.16 -3.88
C SER A 381 28.00 -24.39 -3.35
N ILE A 382 28.23 -23.57 -2.31
CA ILE A 382 27.18 -22.72 -1.72
C ILE A 382 26.59 -21.76 -2.77
N LEU A 383 27.43 -21.10 -3.55
CA LEU A 383 26.99 -20.17 -4.60
C LEU A 383 26.24 -20.87 -5.75
N ASN A 384 26.66 -22.07 -6.13
CA ASN A 384 25.93 -22.89 -7.11
C ASN A 384 24.51 -23.24 -6.63
N TYR A 385 24.37 -23.63 -5.36
CA TYR A 385 23.05 -23.92 -4.79
C TYR A 385 22.16 -22.68 -4.77
N ALA A 386 22.71 -21.52 -4.42
CA ALA A 386 22.00 -20.25 -4.46
C ALA A 386 21.58 -19.82 -5.89
N ASP A 387 22.36 -20.13 -6.94
CA ASP A 387 21.98 -19.80 -8.32
C ASP A 387 20.81 -20.64 -8.82
N ASN A 388 20.87 -21.94 -8.51
CA ASN A 388 19.81 -22.87 -8.83
C ASN A 388 18.49 -22.49 -8.15
N SER A 389 18.55 -21.90 -6.95
CA SER A 389 17.40 -21.42 -6.18
C SER A 389 16.95 -19.99 -6.54
N GLY A 390 17.58 -19.34 -7.52
CA GLY A 390 17.31 -17.95 -7.88
C GLY A 390 17.87 -16.88 -6.92
N LEU A 391 18.26 -17.25 -5.70
CA LEU A 391 18.80 -16.34 -4.68
C LEU A 391 20.07 -15.63 -5.14
N ALA A 392 20.95 -16.32 -5.85
CA ALA A 392 22.23 -15.73 -6.23
C ALA A 392 22.05 -14.50 -7.11
N VAL A 393 20.92 -14.41 -7.82
CA VAL A 393 20.55 -13.22 -8.60
C VAL A 393 20.19 -12.07 -7.69
N ASP A 394 19.40 -12.31 -6.65
CA ASP A 394 19.06 -11.30 -5.64
C ASP A 394 20.32 -10.86 -4.88
N LEU A 395 21.20 -11.80 -4.56
CA LEU A 395 22.48 -11.55 -3.90
C LEU A 395 23.43 -10.71 -4.75
N VAL A 396 23.51 -11.00 -6.04
CA VAL A 396 24.26 -10.18 -7.01
C VAL A 396 23.60 -8.81 -7.19
N MET A 397 22.29 -8.73 -7.36
CA MET A 397 21.59 -7.46 -7.52
C MET A 397 21.75 -6.56 -6.29
N VAL A 398 21.74 -7.13 -5.09
CA VAL A 398 22.01 -6.42 -3.83
C VAL A 398 23.44 -5.88 -3.78
N LEU A 399 24.43 -6.68 -4.17
CA LEU A 399 25.84 -6.26 -4.27
C LEU A 399 26.01 -5.08 -5.26
N PHE A 400 25.25 -5.07 -6.34
CA PHE A 400 25.30 -4.01 -7.36
C PHE A 400 24.43 -2.78 -7.05
N THR A 401 23.43 -2.88 -6.18
CA THR A 401 22.45 -1.81 -5.92
C THR A 401 22.59 -1.15 -4.55
N ASN A 402 23.50 -1.63 -3.68
CA ASN A 402 23.75 -1.02 -2.38
C ASN A 402 25.07 -0.21 -2.35
N PRO A 403 25.03 1.11 -2.63
CA PRO A 403 26.22 1.96 -2.69
C PRO A 403 26.94 2.12 -1.34
N LYS A 404 26.39 1.63 -0.22
CA LYS A 404 27.06 1.54 1.09
C LYS A 404 27.95 0.30 1.26
N MET A 405 27.89 -0.66 0.33
CA MET A 405 28.82 -1.80 0.29
C MET A 405 30.11 -1.50 -0.50
N PHE A 406 30.09 -0.48 -1.36
CA PHE A 406 31.25 0.03 -2.11
C PHE A 406 32.27 0.92 -1.35
N PRO A 407 31.97 1.58 -0.21
CA PRO A 407 32.96 2.34 0.55
C PRO A 407 34.07 1.46 1.14
N GLY A 408 33.83 0.16 1.33
CA GLY A 408 34.88 -0.82 1.67
C GLY A 408 35.99 -0.87 0.63
N LEU A 409 35.64 -0.73 -0.66
CA LEU A 409 36.60 -0.69 -1.76
C LEU A 409 37.43 0.62 -1.75
N ILE A 410 36.80 1.74 -1.40
CA ILE A 410 37.50 3.03 -1.21
C ILE A 410 38.38 3.00 0.06
N SER A 411 37.94 2.31 1.12
CA SER A 411 38.73 2.07 2.32
C SER A 411 39.92 1.16 2.02
N ILE A 412 39.77 0.16 1.15
CA ILE A 412 40.85 -0.70 0.66
C ILE A 412 41.82 0.10 -0.23
N ILE A 413 41.35 0.97 -1.12
CA ILE A 413 42.23 1.89 -1.88
C ILE A 413 42.97 2.84 -0.93
N LYS A 414 42.32 3.34 0.14
CA LYS A 414 42.93 4.16 1.20
C LYS A 414 43.93 3.36 2.05
N THR A 415 43.69 2.09 2.33
CA THR A 415 44.58 1.18 3.07
C THR A 415 45.78 0.75 2.21
N LEU A 416 45.58 0.46 0.93
CA LEU A 416 46.65 0.20 -0.06
C LEU A 416 47.51 1.46 -0.29
N HIS A 417 46.91 2.64 -0.22
CA HIS A 417 47.62 3.92 -0.22
C HIS A 417 48.35 4.21 1.11
N GLY A 418 47.75 3.84 2.26
CA GLY A 418 48.31 4.01 3.60
C GLY A 418 49.49 3.08 3.91
N ASN A 419 49.51 1.89 3.28
CA ASN A 419 50.56 0.86 3.44
C ASN A 419 51.65 0.91 2.35
N GLY A 420 51.65 1.93 1.47
CA GLY A 420 52.71 2.16 0.50
C GLY A 420 52.67 1.31 -0.78
N VAL A 421 51.53 0.69 -1.09
CA VAL A 421 51.31 -0.05 -2.35
C VAL A 421 50.92 0.91 -3.49
N ILE A 422 50.36 2.08 -3.18
CA ILE A 422 50.26 3.28 -4.04
C ILE A 422 50.61 4.50 -3.16
N SER A 423 51.31 5.53 -3.65
CA SER A 423 51.86 6.61 -2.80
C SER A 423 51.22 7.99 -3.03
N LEU A 424 50.73 8.64 -1.95
CA LEU A 424 50.59 10.09 -1.69
C LEU A 424 50.18 10.39 -0.20
N LYS A 425 51.04 9.99 0.75
CA LYS A 425 51.28 10.62 2.09
C LYS A 425 50.12 10.88 3.11
N LYS A 426 50.22 10.15 4.24
CA LYS A 426 50.13 10.55 5.69
C LYS A 426 48.80 10.51 6.51
N ARG A 427 48.90 9.75 7.65
CA ARG A 427 48.27 9.85 9.02
C ARG A 427 46.77 9.48 9.12
N GLY A 428 46.21 8.73 10.08
CA GLY A 428 46.60 8.26 11.43
C GLY A 428 45.64 8.84 12.50
N LEU A 429 45.08 7.98 13.38
CA LEU A 429 44.56 8.20 14.77
C LEU A 429 43.04 8.40 15.09
N ILE A 430 42.66 7.75 16.21
CA ILE A 430 41.54 7.93 17.19
C ILE A 430 40.35 6.96 17.03
N ASP A 431 40.24 5.88 17.81
CA ASP A 431 39.90 5.71 19.24
C ASP A 431 38.48 6.12 19.66
N GLY A 432 37.72 5.10 20.09
CA GLY A 432 36.77 5.04 21.21
C GLY A 432 35.72 6.13 21.40
N LEU A 433 34.47 5.72 21.67
CA LEU A 433 33.63 6.27 22.75
C LEU A 433 32.32 5.45 22.92
N ILE A 434 32.24 4.78 24.09
CA ILE A 434 31.05 4.61 24.97
C ILE A 434 29.96 3.62 24.48
N GLY A 435 29.48 2.62 25.23
CA GLY A 435 29.59 2.29 26.65
C GLY A 435 28.24 2.41 27.40
N GLY A 436 27.59 1.27 27.68
CA GLY A 436 26.81 1.06 28.91
C GLY A 436 25.27 1.15 28.87
N VAL A 437 24.66 0.30 29.71
CA VAL A 437 23.26 0.21 30.17
C VAL A 437 22.34 -0.69 29.33
N ILE A 438 22.11 -1.93 29.79
CA ILE A 438 20.83 -2.53 30.22
C ILE A 438 21.08 -4.04 30.41
N ASP A 439 21.38 -4.45 31.66
CA ASP A 439 21.58 -5.86 32.07
C ASP A 439 20.37 -6.43 32.86
N GLY A 440 19.20 -5.79 32.76
CA GLY A 440 18.01 -6.18 33.55
C GLY A 440 16.91 -6.90 32.78
N VAL A 441 16.94 -6.87 31.44
CA VAL A 441 15.89 -7.43 30.56
C VAL A 441 16.40 -8.64 29.75
N ASN A 442 17.71 -8.91 29.80
CA ASN A 442 18.39 -9.94 29.00
C ASN A 442 18.12 -11.40 29.42
N GLY A 443 17.31 -11.68 30.44
CA GLY A 443 17.10 -13.05 30.94
C GLY A 443 16.02 -13.86 30.23
N ILE A 444 15.02 -13.21 29.62
CA ILE A 444 13.84 -13.89 29.05
C ILE A 444 13.81 -13.79 27.51
N LEU A 445 14.36 -12.70 26.95
CA LEU A 445 14.52 -12.56 25.49
C LEU A 445 15.71 -13.36 24.93
N SER A 446 16.76 -13.57 25.75
CA SER A 446 17.89 -14.42 25.37
C SER A 446 17.50 -15.88 25.21
N SER A 447 16.65 -16.45 26.06
CA SER A 447 16.35 -17.89 26.02
C SER A 447 15.64 -18.34 24.74
N VAL A 448 14.72 -17.53 24.20
CA VAL A 448 14.01 -17.85 22.94
C VAL A 448 14.90 -17.63 21.72
N GLN A 449 15.71 -16.57 21.71
CA GLN A 449 16.66 -16.28 20.64
C GLN A 449 17.82 -17.28 20.63
N ASP A 450 18.33 -17.65 21.80
CA ASP A 450 19.35 -18.68 21.99
C ASP A 450 18.79 -20.04 21.56
N GLN A 451 17.54 -20.38 21.90
CA GLN A 451 16.93 -21.64 21.47
C GLN A 451 16.71 -21.69 19.94
N ALA A 452 16.34 -20.57 19.31
CA ALA A 452 16.25 -20.47 17.86
C ALA A 452 17.62 -20.61 17.18
N ILE A 453 18.65 -19.93 17.69
CA ILE A 453 20.04 -20.04 17.21
C ILE A 453 20.56 -21.46 17.39
N GLN A 454 20.33 -22.10 18.55
CA GLN A 454 20.73 -23.49 18.80
C GLN A 454 19.99 -24.47 17.89
N THR A 455 18.72 -24.21 17.57
CA THR A 455 17.94 -25.04 16.63
C THR A 455 18.44 -24.87 15.20
N ILE A 456 18.76 -23.65 14.76
CA ILE A 456 19.37 -23.37 13.45
C ILE A 456 20.74 -24.05 13.34
N VAL A 457 21.58 -23.94 14.38
CA VAL A 457 22.89 -24.59 14.45
C VAL A 457 22.72 -26.13 14.41
N LYS A 458 21.76 -26.69 15.16
CA LYS A 458 21.45 -28.13 15.09
C LYS A 458 20.94 -28.54 13.70
N LEU A 459 20.07 -27.76 13.08
CA LEU A 459 19.56 -27.99 11.71
C LEU A 459 20.73 -28.03 10.72
N MET A 460 21.61 -27.03 10.74
CA MET A 460 22.78 -26.96 9.87
C MET A 460 23.76 -28.13 10.09
N ASN A 461 23.90 -28.58 11.35
CA ASN A 461 24.81 -29.68 11.70
C ASN A 461 24.22 -31.08 11.45
N ASN A 462 22.89 -31.23 11.51
CA ASN A 462 22.21 -32.53 11.34
C ASN A 462 21.75 -32.80 9.91
N VAL A 463 21.50 -31.77 9.11
CA VAL A 463 21.14 -31.94 7.69
C VAL A 463 22.39 -32.30 6.90
N SER A 464 22.52 -33.58 6.56
CA SER A 464 23.68 -34.12 5.82
C SER A 464 23.74 -33.63 4.36
N ASN A 465 22.64 -33.08 3.84
CA ASN A 465 22.53 -32.54 2.48
C ASN A 465 21.91 -31.12 2.49
N PRO A 466 22.74 -30.06 2.48
CA PRO A 466 22.28 -28.69 2.53
C PRO A 466 21.28 -28.31 1.42
N GLU A 467 21.37 -28.92 0.24
CA GLU A 467 20.45 -28.70 -0.89
C GLU A 467 18.97 -28.86 -0.50
N GLU A 468 18.65 -29.80 0.39
CA GLU A 468 17.28 -30.13 0.78
C GLU A 468 16.67 -29.11 1.77
N LEU A 469 17.52 -28.54 2.64
CA LEU A 469 17.14 -27.43 3.51
C LEU A 469 16.90 -26.16 2.69
N TYR A 470 17.78 -25.90 1.72
CA TYR A 470 17.64 -24.77 0.80
C TYR A 470 16.37 -24.89 -0.05
N GLU A 471 16.09 -26.08 -0.63
CA GLU A 471 14.89 -26.31 -1.45
C GLU A 471 13.59 -26.12 -0.64
N SER A 472 13.58 -26.50 0.64
CA SER A 472 12.43 -26.28 1.54
C SER A 472 12.22 -24.80 1.87
N LEU A 473 13.31 -24.08 2.15
CA LEU A 473 13.30 -22.65 2.42
C LEU A 473 12.88 -21.81 1.20
N GLU A 474 13.32 -22.22 0.01
CA GLU A 474 12.92 -21.62 -1.27
C GLU A 474 11.43 -21.84 -1.56
N LYS A 475 10.96 -23.11 -1.50
CA LYS A 475 9.53 -23.44 -1.71
C LYS A 475 8.61 -22.73 -0.73
N SER A 476 9.08 -22.43 0.48
CA SER A 476 8.31 -21.71 1.49
C SER A 476 8.22 -20.19 1.28
N GLY A 477 9.13 -19.62 0.48
CA GLY A 477 9.32 -18.18 0.33
C GLY A 477 9.97 -17.47 1.54
N LEU A 478 10.17 -18.16 2.69
CA LEU A 478 10.74 -17.58 3.91
C LEU A 478 12.14 -17.01 3.66
N PHE A 479 12.89 -17.70 2.81
CA PHE A 479 14.25 -17.33 2.48
C PHE A 479 14.36 -16.00 1.76
N ILE A 480 13.51 -15.78 0.76
CA ILE A 480 13.49 -14.53 -0.02
C ILE A 480 13.14 -13.37 0.91
N SER A 481 12.17 -13.56 1.81
CA SER A 481 11.76 -12.53 2.78
C SER A 481 12.86 -12.21 3.80
N VAL A 482 13.55 -13.22 4.34
CA VAL A 482 14.70 -13.00 5.24
C VAL A 482 15.86 -12.35 4.50
N PHE A 483 16.12 -12.77 3.27
CA PHE A 483 17.18 -12.21 2.44
C PHE A 483 16.91 -10.74 2.12
N GLU A 484 15.68 -10.39 1.69
CA GLU A 484 15.25 -9.02 1.46
C GLU A 484 15.43 -8.15 2.71
N ASP A 485 15.11 -8.69 3.88
CA ASP A 485 15.24 -7.97 5.15
C ASP A 485 16.72 -7.72 5.53
N ILE A 486 17.62 -8.68 5.30
CA ILE A 486 19.08 -8.52 5.50
C ILE A 486 19.61 -7.38 4.62
N VAL A 487 19.12 -7.26 3.40
CA VAL A 487 19.73 -6.37 2.39
C VAL A 487 19.10 -4.99 2.35
N THR A 488 17.85 -4.85 2.77
CA THR A 488 17.12 -3.58 2.78
C THR A 488 17.25 -2.83 4.10
N THR A 489 17.53 -3.52 5.22
CA THR A 489 17.59 -2.88 6.54
C THR A 489 19.02 -2.50 6.96
N PRO A 490 19.21 -1.37 7.65
CA PRO A 490 20.55 -0.93 8.07
C PRO A 490 21.30 -1.94 8.94
N GLY A 491 20.60 -2.66 9.82
CA GLY A 491 21.20 -3.68 10.70
C GLY A 491 21.63 -4.93 9.92
N GLY A 492 20.80 -5.39 8.99
CA GLY A 492 21.15 -6.50 8.09
C GLY A 492 22.32 -6.16 7.17
N GLN A 493 22.35 -4.93 6.63
CA GLN A 493 23.47 -4.45 5.82
C GLN A 493 24.78 -4.44 6.61
N SER A 494 24.74 -4.01 7.87
CA SER A 494 25.90 -4.03 8.76
C SER A 494 26.36 -5.45 9.09
N PHE A 495 25.43 -6.36 9.36
CA PHE A 495 25.73 -7.77 9.59
C PHE A 495 26.41 -8.41 8.37
N ALA A 496 25.88 -8.19 7.17
CA ALA A 496 26.45 -8.73 5.93
C ALA A 496 27.88 -8.23 5.68
N VAL A 497 28.15 -6.95 5.94
CA VAL A 497 29.50 -6.37 5.84
C VAL A 497 30.45 -7.00 6.87
N ASN A 498 30.01 -7.16 8.12
CA ASN A 498 30.82 -7.77 9.18
C ASN A 498 31.15 -9.23 8.87
N LEU A 499 30.15 -10.01 8.45
CA LEU A 499 30.31 -11.42 8.06
C LEU A 499 31.36 -11.59 6.95
N VAL A 500 31.25 -10.82 5.87
CA VAL A 500 32.19 -10.92 4.74
C VAL A 500 33.59 -10.47 5.16
N THR A 501 33.69 -9.46 6.03
CA THR A 501 34.99 -8.94 6.50
C THR A 501 35.70 -9.97 7.37
N GLU A 502 35.01 -10.56 8.36
CA GLU A 502 35.59 -11.59 9.26
C GLU A 502 36.04 -12.84 8.48
N ILE A 503 35.20 -13.39 7.59
CA ILE A 503 35.57 -14.57 6.77
C ILE A 503 36.85 -14.31 5.95
N ILE A 504 37.05 -13.09 5.47
CA ILE A 504 38.23 -12.71 4.67
C ILE A 504 39.45 -12.46 5.55
N ASP A 505 39.27 -11.77 6.67
CA ASP A 505 40.34 -11.44 7.62
C ASP A 505 40.87 -12.70 8.32
N ASP A 506 40.03 -13.71 8.54
CA ASP A 506 40.40 -15.04 9.06
C ASP A 506 40.95 -15.99 7.98
N TYR A 507 41.18 -15.49 6.76
CA TYR A 507 41.75 -16.24 5.62
C TYR A 507 40.93 -17.48 5.20
N ILE A 508 39.66 -17.56 5.58
CA ILE A 508 38.76 -18.66 5.20
C ILE A 508 38.53 -18.63 3.68
N ILE A 509 38.38 -17.43 3.10
CA ILE A 509 38.43 -17.21 1.66
C ILE A 509 39.25 -15.96 1.32
N THR A 510 39.82 -15.93 0.11
CA THR A 510 40.41 -14.72 -0.47
C THR A 510 39.44 -14.03 -1.43
N TRP A 511 39.60 -12.72 -1.65
CA TRP A 511 38.84 -11.97 -2.67
C TRP A 511 38.95 -12.60 -4.06
N SER A 512 40.14 -13.09 -4.44
CA SER A 512 40.33 -13.76 -5.73
C SER A 512 39.58 -15.10 -5.79
N SER A 513 39.55 -15.88 -4.71
CA SER A 513 38.75 -17.10 -4.63
C SER A 513 37.24 -16.84 -4.60
N LEU A 514 36.78 -15.74 -3.99
CA LEU A 514 35.38 -15.33 -4.01
C LEU A 514 34.93 -14.96 -5.42
N ILE A 515 35.70 -14.12 -6.13
CA ILE A 515 35.41 -13.74 -7.52
C ILE A 515 35.42 -14.97 -8.43
N LYS A 516 36.40 -15.87 -8.24
CA LYS A 516 36.45 -17.12 -8.98
C LYS A 516 35.24 -18.01 -8.69
N ALA A 517 34.81 -18.13 -7.44
CA ALA A 517 33.63 -18.91 -7.05
C ALA A 517 32.33 -18.35 -7.66
N VAL A 518 32.18 -17.01 -7.73
CA VAL A 518 31.05 -16.35 -8.41
C VAL A 518 31.05 -16.60 -9.92
N ASN A 519 32.22 -16.65 -10.54
CA ASN A 519 32.35 -16.99 -11.96
C ASN A 519 32.06 -18.48 -12.22
N ASP A 520 32.66 -19.36 -11.42
CA ASP A 520 32.55 -20.81 -11.57
C ASP A 520 31.14 -21.32 -11.27
N SER A 521 30.36 -20.59 -10.49
CA SER A 521 28.97 -20.93 -10.16
C SER A 521 27.96 -20.62 -11.27
N GLY A 522 28.36 -19.98 -12.37
CA GLY A 522 27.46 -19.62 -13.46
C GLY A 522 26.52 -18.44 -13.18
N ILE A 523 26.55 -17.90 -11.95
CA ILE A 523 25.70 -16.81 -11.48
C ILE A 523 25.74 -15.63 -12.44
N ILE A 524 26.92 -15.19 -12.89
CA ILE A 524 27.03 -14.01 -13.78
C ILE A 524 26.29 -14.25 -15.11
N GLY A 525 26.35 -15.47 -15.66
CA GLY A 525 25.62 -15.85 -16.87
C GLY A 525 24.12 -15.97 -16.64
N SER A 526 23.71 -16.60 -15.54
CA SER A 526 22.31 -16.74 -15.08
C SER A 526 21.67 -15.37 -14.83
N VAL A 527 22.39 -14.48 -14.15
CA VAL A 527 22.01 -13.08 -13.87
C VAL A 527 21.88 -12.29 -15.16
N ALA A 528 22.86 -12.30 -16.06
CA ALA A 528 22.78 -11.59 -17.34
C ALA A 528 21.59 -12.07 -18.20
N SER A 529 21.34 -13.38 -18.23
CA SER A 529 20.20 -13.98 -18.94
C SER A 529 18.86 -13.58 -18.32
N LYS A 530 18.72 -13.68 -16.99
CA LYS A 530 17.49 -13.31 -16.24
C LYS A 530 17.22 -11.80 -16.30
N ILE A 531 18.27 -10.97 -16.27
CA ILE A 531 18.20 -9.53 -16.50
C ILE A 531 17.69 -9.23 -17.92
N ALA A 532 18.22 -9.89 -18.95
CA ALA A 532 17.84 -9.61 -20.35
C ALA A 532 16.36 -9.94 -20.65
N THR A 533 15.79 -10.92 -19.95
CA THR A 533 14.41 -11.36 -20.14
C THR A 533 13.39 -10.61 -19.29
N ASN A 534 13.80 -9.95 -18.19
CA ASN A 534 12.89 -9.27 -17.26
C ASN A 534 12.83 -7.75 -17.54
N SER A 535 11.62 -7.21 -17.79
CA SER A 535 11.42 -5.78 -18.12
C SER A 535 11.74 -4.82 -16.96
N THR A 536 11.51 -5.23 -15.71
CA THR A 536 11.78 -4.42 -14.51
C THR A 536 13.28 -4.28 -14.28
N ASN A 537 14.02 -5.39 -14.40
CA ASN A 537 15.47 -5.40 -14.23
C ASN A 537 16.19 -4.63 -15.36
N ARG A 538 15.67 -4.70 -16.59
CA ARG A 538 16.14 -3.85 -17.72
C ARG A 538 15.97 -2.37 -17.43
N SER A 539 14.86 -1.96 -16.82
CA SER A 539 14.59 -0.55 -16.51
C SER A 539 15.50 0.00 -15.41
N ILE A 540 15.79 -0.80 -14.38
CA ILE A 540 16.72 -0.45 -13.29
C ILE A 540 18.15 -0.27 -13.82
N ILE A 541 18.61 -1.17 -14.70
CA ILE A 541 19.96 -1.13 -15.28
C ILE A 541 20.08 -0.05 -16.35
N LEU A 542 19.07 0.16 -17.19
CA LEU A 542 19.05 1.28 -18.14
C LEU A 542 19.08 2.62 -17.38
N SER A 543 18.34 2.73 -16.27
CA SER A 543 18.43 3.90 -15.40
C SER A 543 19.85 4.04 -14.81
N TRP A 544 20.48 2.97 -14.35
CA TRP A 544 21.86 3.01 -13.86
C TRP A 544 22.89 3.39 -14.94
N ILE A 545 22.78 2.85 -16.16
CA ILE A 545 23.63 3.17 -17.32
C ILE A 545 23.42 4.61 -17.78
N PHE A 546 22.19 5.12 -17.79
CA PHE A 546 21.91 6.52 -18.14
C PHE A 546 22.39 7.49 -17.07
N THR A 547 22.25 7.15 -15.79
CA THR A 547 22.64 8.01 -14.67
C THR A 547 24.15 8.00 -14.42
N ASN A 548 24.84 6.87 -14.65
CA ASN A 548 26.26 6.72 -14.29
C ASN A 548 27.18 6.39 -15.48
N GLY A 549 26.65 5.93 -16.62
CA GLY A 549 27.44 5.39 -17.73
C GLY A 549 28.23 6.42 -18.54
N ILE A 550 27.78 7.67 -18.65
CA ILE A 550 28.57 8.71 -19.33
C ILE A 550 29.79 9.10 -18.49
N ASN A 551 29.63 9.20 -17.17
CA ASN A 551 30.77 9.46 -16.27
C ASN A 551 31.68 8.24 -16.13
N LEU A 552 31.14 7.02 -16.13
CA LEU A 552 31.96 5.80 -16.10
C LEU A 552 32.77 5.64 -17.40
N ILE A 553 32.20 5.97 -18.57
CA ILE A 553 32.92 5.95 -19.85
C ILE A 553 33.97 7.07 -19.92
N ILE A 554 33.67 8.27 -19.42
CA ILE A 554 34.66 9.36 -19.35
C ILE A 554 35.79 9.02 -18.35
N GLN A 555 35.47 8.42 -17.21
CA GLN A 555 36.45 8.00 -16.20
C GLN A 555 37.27 6.78 -16.64
N LEU A 556 36.68 5.84 -17.38
CA LEU A 556 37.41 4.71 -17.98
C LEU A 556 38.31 5.18 -19.13
N ILE A 557 37.89 6.15 -19.94
CA ILE A 557 38.74 6.76 -20.98
C ILE A 557 39.88 7.59 -20.35
N GLN A 558 39.65 8.28 -19.23
CA GLN A 558 40.67 9.03 -18.48
C GLN A 558 41.57 8.15 -17.59
N ALA A 559 41.21 6.89 -17.37
CA ALA A 559 42.04 5.92 -16.64
C ALA A 559 42.91 5.05 -17.57
N PHE A 560 42.59 5.02 -18.87
CA PHE A 560 43.34 4.29 -19.90
C PHE A 560 44.29 5.17 -20.74
N PHE A 561 44.17 6.51 -20.66
CA PHE A 561 45.10 7.51 -21.20
C PHE A 561 45.59 8.40 -20.06
#